data_AF-A0A2H6AVK1-F1
#
_entry.id   AF-A0A2H6AVK1-F1
#
_cell.length_a   1.000
_cell.length_b   1.000
_cell.length_c   1.000
_cell.angle_alpha   90.00
_cell.angle_beta   90.00
_cell.angle_gamma   90.00
#
_symmetry.space_group_name_H-M   'P 1'
#
loop_
_entity.id
_entity.type
_entity.pdbx_description
1 polymer ?
#
loop_
_entity_poly.entity_id
_entity_poly.type
_entity_poly.pdbx_seq_one_letter_code
_entity_poly.pdbx_strand_id
1 'polypeptide(L)'
;MRFEGEESADGRRFRFRLESFEGRVRRERVEGVAELRPPVGGIARFSGPPGLLLELPPDTVFPVRQLEDVLGTLTRAPALLHHRIFDGSAPEPPVLLAAFAGRAAASGGERLWPLAMAWFDPSDPGSTPLFELEARTDAEGIFREIRLDFGALVLEGRAVRIERLPSPRCPR
;
A
#
# COMPACT_ATOMS: atom_id res chain seq x y z
N MET A 1 13.57 3.16 10.53
CA MET A 1 12.49 3.89 9.84
C MET A 1 11.20 3.73 10.63
N ARG A 2 10.35 4.74 10.68
CA ARG A 2 9.02 4.70 11.29
C ARG A 2 8.02 5.35 10.34
N PHE A 3 6.93 4.66 10.06
CA PHE A 3 5.84 5.16 9.22
C PHE A 3 4.52 5.16 9.99
N GLU A 4 3.74 6.21 9.81
CA GLU A 4 2.38 6.37 10.33
C GLU A 4 1.47 6.87 9.21
N GLY A 5 0.32 6.22 9.05
CA GLY A 5 -0.68 6.57 8.04
C GLY A 5 -2.09 6.50 8.62
N GLU A 6 -2.93 7.48 8.28
CA GLU A 6 -4.35 7.51 8.62
C GLU A 6 -5.17 7.87 7.38
N GLU A 7 -6.02 6.95 6.95
CA GLU A 7 -6.94 7.15 5.83
C GLU A 7 -8.37 7.33 6.34
N SER A 8 -9.11 8.26 5.74
CA SER A 8 -10.54 8.40 6.00
C SER A 8 -11.32 7.20 5.44
N ALA A 9 -12.43 6.83 6.09
CA ALA A 9 -13.24 5.68 5.69
C ALA A 9 -13.80 5.77 4.25
N ASP A 10 -13.94 6.98 3.70
CA ASP A 10 -14.36 7.20 2.32
C ASP A 10 -13.20 7.17 1.31
N GLY A 11 -11.96 6.94 1.77
CA GLY A 11 -10.75 6.89 0.96
C GLY A 11 -10.31 8.23 0.38
N ARG A 12 -10.88 9.36 0.83
CA ARG A 12 -10.62 10.68 0.21
C ARG A 12 -9.54 11.50 0.87
N ARG A 13 -9.11 11.11 2.07
CA ARG A 13 -8.12 11.87 2.82
C ARG A 13 -7.11 10.93 3.46
N PHE A 14 -5.83 11.27 3.33
CA PHE A 14 -4.73 10.48 3.86
C PHE A 14 -3.72 11.39 4.57
N ARG A 15 -3.49 11.17 5.87
CA ARG A 15 -2.38 11.78 6.62
C ARG A 15 -1.25 10.78 6.67
N PHE A 16 -0.04 11.23 6.36
CA PHE A 16 1.14 10.37 6.36
C PHE A 16 2.30 11.05 7.07
N ARG A 17 3.12 10.23 7.73
CA ARG A 17 4.39 10.65 8.33
C ARG A 17 5.40 9.51 8.28
N LEU A 18 6.53 9.77 7.64
CA LEU A 18 7.71 8.92 7.63
C LEU A 18 8.87 9.62 8.33
N GLU A 19 9.56 8.92 9.22
CA GLU A 19 10.82 9.36 9.81
C GLU A 19 11.90 8.30 9.63
N SER A 20 13.04 8.69 9.06
CA SER A 20 14.24 7.85 8.97
C SER A 20 15.27 8.28 10.02
N PHE A 21 15.96 7.29 10.59
CA PHE A 21 16.92 7.48 11.67
C PHE A 21 18.20 6.73 11.35
N GLU A 22 19.34 7.35 11.62
CA GLU A 22 20.65 6.71 11.65
C GLU A 22 21.16 6.74 13.10
N GLY A 23 21.10 5.59 13.77
CA GLY A 23 21.25 5.53 15.22
C GLY A 23 20.15 6.33 15.92
N ARG A 24 20.55 7.42 16.62
CA ARG A 24 19.63 8.34 17.30
C ARG A 24 19.35 9.62 16.52
N VAL A 25 20.01 9.84 15.39
CA VAL A 25 19.89 11.07 14.60
C VAL A 25 18.81 10.90 13.55
N ARG A 26 17.79 11.76 13.55
CA ARG A 26 16.79 11.81 12.48
C ARG A 26 17.45 12.34 11.20
N ARG A 27 17.33 11.60 10.10
CA ARG A 27 17.91 11.96 8.80
C ARG A 27 16.87 12.57 7.87
N GLU A 28 15.71 11.94 7.77
CA GLU A 28 14.66 12.35 6.86
C GLU A 28 13.32 12.43 7.58
N ARG A 29 12.47 13.36 7.11
CA ARG A 29 11.09 13.48 7.51
C ARG A 29 10.24 13.79 6.29
N VAL A 30 9.33 12.88 5.98
CA VAL A 30 8.27 13.10 5.00
C VAL A 30 6.96 13.17 5.76
N GLU A 31 6.20 14.25 5.63
CA GLU A 31 4.92 14.40 6.34
C GLU A 31 3.98 15.28 5.53
N GLY A 32 2.69 14.94 5.53
CA GLY A 32 1.71 15.72 4.81
C GLY A 32 0.29 15.18 4.90
N VAL A 33 -0.57 15.80 4.10
CA VAL A 33 -1.97 15.42 3.92
C VAL A 33 -2.28 15.38 2.43
N ALA A 34 -2.80 14.25 1.97
CA ALA A 34 -3.35 14.08 0.63
C ALA A 34 -4.89 14.12 0.66
N GLU A 35 -5.48 14.81 -0.29
CA GLU A 35 -6.93 14.97 -0.44
C GLU A 35 -7.33 14.67 -1.89
N LEU A 36 -8.23 13.72 -2.07
CA LEU A 36 -8.81 13.35 -3.36
C LEU A 36 -10.20 13.98 -3.53
N ARG A 37 -10.48 14.42 -4.75
CA ARG A 37 -11.76 14.91 -5.27
C ARG A 37 -12.12 14.14 -6.54
N PRO A 38 -12.59 12.88 -6.43
CA PRO A 38 -13.03 12.12 -7.59
C PRO A 38 -14.16 12.84 -8.34
N PRO A 39 -14.21 12.77 -9.69
CA PRO A 39 -13.31 12.01 -10.57
C PRO A 39 -12.07 12.81 -11.02
N VAL A 40 -11.81 14.00 -10.46
CA VAL A 40 -10.82 14.96 -10.97
C VAL A 40 -9.37 14.59 -10.59
N GLY A 41 -9.17 13.85 -9.50
CA GLY A 41 -7.84 13.62 -8.90
C GLY A 41 -7.74 14.26 -7.54
N GLY A 42 -6.61 14.85 -7.16
CA GLY A 42 -6.39 15.41 -5.83
C GLY A 42 -5.08 16.18 -5.68
N ILE A 43 -4.74 16.51 -4.44
CA ILE A 43 -3.50 17.21 -4.09
C ILE A 43 -2.92 16.61 -2.81
N ALA A 44 -1.62 16.34 -2.79
CA ALA A 44 -0.84 16.10 -1.58
C ALA A 44 -0.10 17.38 -1.17
N ARG A 45 -0.31 17.81 0.08
CA ARG A 45 0.38 18.96 0.69
C ARG A 45 1.36 18.47 1.74
N PHE A 46 2.63 18.82 1.59
CA PHE A 46 3.68 18.40 2.52
C PHE A 46 3.96 19.48 3.56
N SER A 47 4.08 19.05 4.82
CA SER A 47 4.61 19.83 5.94
C SER A 47 6.08 19.54 6.20
N GLY A 48 6.60 18.42 5.68
CA GLY A 48 8.01 18.06 5.61
C GLY A 48 8.29 17.35 4.29
N PRO A 49 8.99 17.99 3.32
CA PRO A 49 9.40 19.40 3.30
C PRO A 49 8.20 20.36 3.20
N PRO A 50 8.23 21.52 3.88
CA PRO A 50 7.08 22.43 3.90
C PRO A 50 6.86 23.12 2.55
N GLY A 51 5.60 23.27 2.15
CA GLY A 51 5.22 24.05 0.97
C GLY A 51 5.28 23.30 -0.35
N LEU A 52 5.74 22.04 -0.36
CA LEU A 52 5.63 21.18 -1.52
C LEU A 52 4.16 20.75 -1.72
N LEU A 53 3.70 20.91 -2.95
CA LEU A 53 2.41 20.42 -3.44
C LEU A 53 2.68 19.43 -4.55
N LEU A 54 2.01 18.28 -4.49
CA LEU A 54 1.99 17.31 -5.59
C LEU A 54 0.56 17.14 -6.08
N GLU A 55 0.39 17.16 -7.39
CA GLU A 55 -0.88 16.79 -8.02
C GLU A 55 -1.05 15.28 -7.97
N LEU A 56 -2.25 14.84 -7.63
CA LEU A 56 -2.65 13.44 -7.66
C LEU A 56 -3.57 13.28 -8.87
N PRO A 57 -3.17 12.54 -9.92
CA PRO A 57 -4.02 12.34 -11.09
C PRO A 57 -5.35 11.65 -10.73
N PRO A 58 -6.36 11.71 -11.62
CA PRO A 58 -7.52 10.83 -11.56
C PRO A 58 -7.12 9.37 -11.31
N ASP A 59 -8.03 8.63 -10.68
CA ASP A 59 -7.86 7.20 -10.34
C ASP A 59 -6.72 6.89 -9.35
N THR A 60 -6.15 7.91 -8.71
CA THR A 60 -5.27 7.73 -7.55
C THR A 60 -6.06 7.18 -6.37
N VAL A 61 -5.54 6.13 -5.74
CA VAL A 61 -6.04 5.54 -4.49
C VAL A 61 -4.95 5.58 -3.42
N PHE A 62 -5.39 5.46 -2.16
CA PHE A 62 -4.51 5.33 -1.01
C PHE A 62 -4.38 3.85 -0.57
N PRO A 63 -3.37 3.48 0.24
CA PRO A 63 -3.05 2.09 0.57
C PRO A 63 -4.19 1.23 1.12
N VAL A 64 -5.00 1.72 2.07
CA VAL A 64 -6.12 0.95 2.63
C VAL A 64 -7.16 0.69 1.54
N ARG A 65 -7.52 1.70 0.75
CA ARG A 65 -8.46 1.51 -0.36
C ARG A 65 -7.95 0.50 -1.39
N GLN A 66 -6.67 0.56 -1.72
CA GLN A 66 -6.05 -0.37 -2.64
C GLN A 66 -6.10 -1.82 -2.11
N LEU A 67 -5.82 -2.02 -0.82
CA LEU A 67 -5.92 -3.32 -0.18
C LEU A 67 -7.37 -3.83 -0.20
N GLU A 68 -8.35 -2.99 0.11
CA GLU A 68 -9.77 -3.34 0.03
C GLU A 68 -10.18 -3.82 -1.37
N ASP A 69 -9.72 -3.13 -2.41
CA ASP A 69 -10.02 -3.48 -3.81
C ASP A 69 -9.44 -4.87 -4.15
N VAL A 70 -8.20 -5.16 -3.74
CA VAL A 70 -7.59 -6.49 -3.88
C VAL A 70 -8.34 -7.56 -3.07
N LEU A 71 -8.68 -7.28 -1.81
CA LEU A 71 -9.41 -8.24 -0.98
C LEU A 71 -10.81 -8.53 -1.55
N GLY A 72 -11.43 -7.55 -2.18
CA GLY A 72 -12.69 -7.68 -2.90
C GLY A 72 -12.65 -8.69 -4.06
N THR A 73 -11.47 -8.99 -4.62
CA THR A 73 -11.32 -9.97 -5.71
C THR A 73 -11.17 -11.41 -5.21
N LEU A 74 -10.82 -11.64 -3.94
CA LEU A 74 -10.53 -12.98 -3.41
C LEU A 74 -11.72 -13.95 -3.50
N THR A 75 -12.93 -13.40 -3.48
CA THR A 75 -14.20 -14.15 -3.54
C THR A 75 -14.78 -14.24 -4.95
N ARG A 76 -14.13 -13.60 -5.93
CA ARG A 76 -14.58 -13.52 -7.33
C ARG A 76 -13.65 -14.31 -8.24
N ALA A 77 -13.94 -14.30 -9.53
CA ALA A 77 -12.97 -14.81 -10.51
C ALA A 77 -11.68 -13.95 -10.43
N PRO A 78 -10.48 -14.57 -10.50
CA PRO A 78 -9.23 -13.83 -10.50
C PRO A 78 -9.22 -12.75 -11.58
N ALA A 79 -8.85 -11.53 -11.20
CA ALA A 79 -8.77 -10.38 -12.09
C ALA A 79 -7.47 -9.62 -11.80
N LEU A 80 -6.89 -9.05 -12.86
CA LEU A 80 -5.80 -8.10 -12.73
C LEU A 80 -6.38 -6.73 -12.40
N LEU A 81 -5.93 -6.15 -11.30
CA LEU A 81 -6.28 -4.80 -10.88
C LEU A 81 -5.13 -3.86 -11.23
N HIS A 82 -5.50 -2.65 -11.66
CA HIS A 82 -4.57 -1.57 -11.90
C HIS A 82 -4.99 -0.36 -11.09
N HIS A 83 -4.04 0.21 -10.36
CA HIS A 83 -4.22 1.42 -9.58
C HIS A 83 -3.11 2.39 -9.87
N ARG A 84 -3.41 3.67 -9.69
CA ARG A 84 -2.39 4.65 -9.37
C ARG A 84 -2.36 4.79 -7.85
N ILE A 85 -1.23 4.56 -7.20
CA ILE A 85 -1.13 4.55 -5.74
C ILE A 85 -0.23 5.68 -5.24
N PHE A 86 -0.72 6.40 -4.23
CA PHE A 86 0.07 7.35 -3.45
C PHE A 86 0.16 6.85 -2.01
N ASP A 87 1.35 6.50 -1.54
CA ASP A 87 1.56 5.90 -0.21
C ASP A 87 2.21 6.86 0.81
N GLY A 88 2.58 8.07 0.39
CA GLY A 88 3.18 9.09 1.25
C GLY A 88 4.58 8.72 1.78
N SER A 89 5.24 7.72 1.18
CA SER A 89 6.58 7.28 1.56
C SER A 89 7.67 8.26 1.12
N ALA A 90 7.45 8.99 0.02
CA ALA A 90 8.37 9.97 -0.54
C ALA A 90 7.61 11.20 -1.06
N PRO A 91 8.29 12.36 -1.21
CA PRO A 91 7.76 13.52 -1.91
C PRO A 91 7.74 13.32 -3.44
N GLU A 92 7.17 12.21 -3.89
CA GLU A 92 7.16 11.78 -5.29
C GLU A 92 5.72 11.58 -5.81
N PRO A 93 5.51 11.70 -7.14
CA PRO A 93 4.21 11.45 -7.73
C PRO A 93 3.71 10.01 -7.50
N PRO A 94 2.39 9.78 -7.60
CA PRO A 94 1.83 8.43 -7.49
C PRO A 94 2.34 7.49 -8.59
N VAL A 95 2.74 6.29 -8.19
CA VAL A 95 3.22 5.22 -9.09
C VAL A 95 2.08 4.34 -9.59
N LEU A 96 2.34 3.55 -10.63
CA LEU A 96 1.37 2.57 -11.11
C LEU A 96 1.55 1.26 -10.32
N LEU A 97 0.44 0.61 -9.99
CA LEU A 97 0.42 -0.66 -9.29
C LEU A 97 -0.43 -1.64 -10.10
N ALA A 98 0.13 -2.80 -10.42
CA ALA A 98 -0.62 -3.95 -10.87
C ALA A 98 -0.74 -4.95 -9.71
N ALA A 99 -1.93 -5.47 -9.47
CA ALA A 99 -2.19 -6.45 -8.42
C ALA A 99 -3.03 -7.62 -8.92
N PHE A 100 -2.66 -8.83 -8.52
CA PHE A 100 -3.38 -10.04 -8.87
C PHE A 100 -3.46 -10.98 -7.67
N ALA A 101 -4.67 -11.41 -7.36
CA ALA A 101 -4.90 -12.47 -6.38
C ALA A 101 -5.28 -13.78 -7.10
N GLY A 102 -4.46 -14.81 -6.89
CA GLY A 102 -4.72 -16.14 -7.43
C GLY A 102 -5.77 -16.91 -6.64
N ARG A 103 -5.99 -18.16 -6.99
CA ARG A 103 -6.95 -19.02 -6.28
C ARG A 103 -6.40 -19.42 -4.91
N ALA A 104 -7.29 -19.43 -3.92
CA ALA A 104 -6.93 -19.89 -2.58
C ALA A 104 -6.48 -21.36 -2.59
N ALA A 105 -5.48 -21.66 -1.76
CA ALA A 105 -5.07 -23.01 -1.42
C ALA A 105 -5.16 -23.22 0.09
N ALA A 106 -5.40 -24.47 0.50
CA ALA A 106 -5.29 -24.84 1.91
C ALA A 106 -3.81 -24.96 2.29
N SER A 107 -3.40 -24.28 3.36
CA SER A 107 -2.06 -24.36 3.93
C SER A 107 -2.16 -24.36 5.45
N GLY A 108 -1.69 -25.43 6.10
CA GLY A 108 -1.70 -25.51 7.57
C GLY A 108 -3.09 -25.42 8.21
N GLY A 109 -4.16 -25.77 7.50
CA GLY A 109 -5.54 -25.64 7.96
C GLY A 109 -6.17 -24.25 7.76
N GLU A 110 -5.40 -23.28 7.27
CA GLU A 110 -5.89 -21.97 6.84
C GLU A 110 -6.13 -21.94 5.32
N ARG A 111 -7.05 -21.07 4.89
CA ARG A 111 -7.26 -20.77 3.47
C ARG A 111 -6.49 -19.51 3.12
N LEU A 112 -5.47 -19.64 2.28
CA LEU A 112 -4.59 -18.54 1.88
C LEU A 112 -4.64 -18.31 0.38
N TRP A 113 -4.64 -17.03 -0.02
CA TRP A 113 -4.56 -16.60 -1.41
C TRP A 113 -3.13 -16.14 -1.72
N PRO A 114 -2.52 -16.61 -2.84
CA PRO A 114 -1.34 -15.95 -3.38
C PRO A 114 -1.73 -14.56 -3.89
N LEU A 115 -0.99 -13.56 -3.47
CA LEU A 115 -1.07 -12.19 -3.94
C LEU A 115 0.25 -11.85 -4.64
N ALA A 116 0.17 -11.30 -5.85
CA ALA A 116 1.30 -10.72 -6.55
C ALA A 116 1.00 -9.26 -6.85
N MET A 117 1.95 -8.38 -6.55
CA MET A 117 1.87 -6.95 -6.77
C MET A 117 3.17 -6.43 -7.37
N ALA A 118 3.08 -5.51 -8.31
CA ALA A 118 4.23 -4.90 -8.97
C ALA A 118 4.00 -3.40 -9.15
N TRP A 119 5.02 -2.60 -8.80
CA TRP A 119 4.99 -1.15 -8.91
C TRP A 119 5.80 -0.72 -10.12
N PHE A 120 5.27 0.20 -10.92
CA PHE A 120 5.87 0.66 -12.17
C PHE A 120 6.00 2.18 -12.19
N ASP A 121 7.04 2.65 -12.89
CA ASP A 121 7.19 4.06 -13.21
C ASP A 121 6.03 4.51 -14.12
N PRO A 122 5.26 5.54 -13.73
CA PRO A 122 4.16 6.04 -14.56
C PRO A 122 4.60 6.63 -15.91
N SER A 123 5.88 6.99 -16.06
CA SER A 123 6.46 7.52 -17.29
C SER A 123 6.92 6.43 -18.28
N ASP A 124 7.16 5.21 -17.79
CA ASP A 124 7.47 4.04 -18.61
C ASP A 124 6.78 2.77 -18.07
N PRO A 125 5.46 2.61 -18.27
CA PRO A 125 4.70 1.48 -17.73
C PRO A 125 5.06 0.12 -18.34
N GLY A 126 5.81 0.09 -19.45
CA GLY A 126 6.26 -1.15 -20.10
C GLY A 126 7.62 -1.64 -19.60
N SER A 127 8.25 -0.88 -18.70
CA SER A 127 9.53 -1.23 -18.10
C SER A 127 9.41 -2.36 -17.06
N THR A 128 10.56 -2.85 -16.61
CA THR A 128 10.65 -3.75 -15.47
C THR A 128 10.07 -3.06 -14.23
N PRO A 129 9.34 -3.78 -13.36
CA PRO A 129 8.84 -3.21 -12.10
C PRO A 129 9.96 -2.54 -11.28
N LEU A 130 9.62 -1.44 -10.61
CA LEU A 130 10.46 -0.79 -9.61
C LEU A 130 10.74 -1.73 -8.43
N PHE A 131 9.70 -2.48 -8.01
CA PHE A 131 9.81 -3.63 -7.14
C PHE A 131 8.56 -4.49 -7.23
N GLU A 132 8.66 -5.72 -6.75
CA GLU A 132 7.59 -6.70 -6.73
C GLU A 132 7.35 -7.22 -5.30
N LEU A 133 6.10 -7.53 -4.98
CA LEU A 133 5.68 -8.16 -3.74
C LEU A 133 4.86 -9.41 -4.06
N GLU A 134 5.36 -10.55 -3.61
CA GLU A 134 4.59 -11.78 -3.53
C GLU A 134 4.22 -12.06 -2.09
N ALA A 135 2.97 -12.41 -1.82
CA ALA A 135 2.49 -12.69 -0.48
C ALA A 135 1.50 -13.85 -0.42
N ARG A 136 1.35 -14.42 0.78
CA ARG A 136 0.24 -15.29 1.14
C ARG A 136 -0.64 -14.58 2.14
N THR A 137 -1.89 -14.29 1.76
CA THR A 137 -2.85 -13.58 2.62
C THR A 137 -4.06 -14.44 2.98
N ASP A 138 -4.62 -14.25 4.16
CA ASP A 138 -5.99 -14.69 4.45
C ASP A 138 -7.02 -13.68 3.91
N ALA A 139 -8.31 -13.98 4.11
CA ALA A 139 -9.42 -13.15 3.63
C ALA A 139 -9.55 -11.80 4.37
N GLU A 140 -8.87 -11.63 5.51
CA GLU A 140 -8.84 -10.38 6.28
C GLU A 140 -7.67 -9.47 5.88
N GLY A 141 -6.81 -9.92 4.96
CA GLY A 141 -5.64 -9.17 4.50
C GLY A 141 -4.38 -9.37 5.34
N ILE A 142 -4.33 -10.38 6.21
CA ILE A 142 -3.16 -10.63 7.05
C ILE A 142 -2.15 -11.49 6.30
N PHE A 143 -1.00 -10.92 5.97
CA PHE A 143 0.08 -11.63 5.28
C PHE A 143 0.79 -12.62 6.22
N ARG A 144 0.91 -13.87 5.78
CA ARG A 144 1.66 -14.96 6.46
C ARG A 144 3.10 -15.02 6.00
N GLU A 145 3.30 -14.81 4.70
CA GLU A 145 4.58 -14.85 4.02
C GLU A 145 4.62 -13.69 3.05
N ILE A 146 5.78 -13.05 2.95
CA ILE A 146 6.07 -12.01 1.97
C ILE A 146 7.43 -12.28 1.33
N ARG A 147 7.54 -11.97 0.05
CA ARG A 147 8.78 -11.86 -0.71
C ARG A 147 8.76 -10.53 -1.42
N LEU A 148 9.73 -9.67 -1.11
CA LEU A 148 9.91 -8.35 -1.70
C LEU A 148 11.14 -8.43 -2.61
N ASP A 149 10.94 -8.22 -3.90
CA ASP A 149 12.00 -8.25 -4.92
C ASP A 149 12.28 -6.83 -5.42
N PHE A 150 13.47 -6.30 -5.11
CA PHE A 150 13.95 -4.99 -5.55
C PHE A 150 14.92 -5.12 -6.75
N GLY A 151 14.95 -6.28 -7.41
CA GLY A 151 15.85 -6.61 -8.52
C GLY A 151 17.26 -7.01 -8.07
N ALA A 152 17.98 -6.12 -7.36
CA ALA A 152 19.33 -6.41 -6.85
C ALA A 152 19.33 -7.10 -5.49
N LEU A 153 18.22 -7.02 -4.76
CA LEU A 153 18.05 -7.54 -3.41
C LEU A 153 16.65 -8.13 -3.28
N VAL A 154 16.58 -9.30 -2.65
CA VAL A 154 15.33 -9.95 -2.28
C VAL A 154 15.26 -10.05 -0.77
N LEU A 155 14.13 -9.66 -0.20
CA LEU A 155 13.82 -9.81 1.21
C LEU A 155 12.66 -10.80 1.37
N GLU A 156 12.82 -11.75 2.27
CA GLU A 156 11.77 -12.71 2.61
C GLU A 156 11.36 -12.53 4.07
N GLY A 157 10.06 -12.54 4.32
CA GLY A 157 9.46 -12.38 5.64
C GLY A 157 8.45 -13.48 5.90
N ARG A 158 8.48 -14.03 7.11
CA ARG A 158 7.46 -14.96 7.62
C ARG A 158 6.89 -14.44 8.93
N ALA A 159 5.57 -14.46 9.06
CA ALA A 159 4.90 -14.12 10.29
C ALA A 159 5.27 -15.14 11.39
N VAL A 160 5.85 -14.64 12.49
CA VAL A 160 6.21 -15.47 13.66
C VAL A 160 5.20 -15.35 14.81
N ARG A 161 4.41 -14.27 14.82
CA ARG A 161 3.41 -13.97 15.84
C ARG A 161 2.32 -13.10 15.23
N ILE A 162 1.06 -13.47 15.46
CA ILE A 162 -0.13 -12.69 15.07
C ILE A 162 -0.98 -12.52 16.32
N GLU A 163 -1.26 -11.27 16.68
CA GLU A 163 -2.11 -10.92 17.81
C GLU A 163 -3.37 -10.24 17.33
N ARG A 164 -4.52 -10.83 17.63
CA ARG A 164 -5.81 -10.22 17.31
C ARG A 164 -6.17 -9.22 18.41
N LEU A 165 -6.43 -7.99 18.00
CA LEU A 165 -6.94 -6.95 18.89
C LEU A 165 -8.42 -7.23 19.22
N PRO A 166 -8.88 -6.86 20.42
CA PRO A 166 -10.30 -6.95 20.76
C PRO A 166 -11.13 -6.05 19.83
N SER A 167 -12.31 -6.52 19.45
CA SER A 167 -13.21 -5.74 18.59
C SER A 167 -13.54 -4.38 19.22
N PRO A 168 -13.48 -3.29 18.45
CA PRO A 168 -13.80 -1.96 18.97
C PRO A 168 -15.26 -1.92 19.44
N ARG A 169 -15.50 -1.24 20.56
CA ARG A 169 -16.86 -0.93 21.00
C ARG A 169 -17.33 0.30 20.22
N CYS A 170 -18.03 0.10 19.10
CA CYS A 170 -18.69 1.19 18.40
C CYS A 170 -19.93 1.63 19.20
N PRO A 171 -20.03 2.90 19.63
CA PRO A 171 -21.30 3.44 20.13
C PRO A 171 -22.35 3.35 19.01
N ARG A 172 -23.57 2.93 19.34
CA ARG A 172 -24.70 2.95 18.41
C ARG A 172 -25.13 4.37 18.08
#